data_AF-A0A101NCG4-F1
#
_entry.id   AF-A0A101NCG4-F1
#
_cell.length_a   1.000
_cell.length_b   1.000
_cell.length_c   1.000
_cell.angle_alpha   90.00
_cell.angle_beta   90.00
_cell.angle_gamma   90.00
#
_symmetry.space_group_name_H-M   'P 1'
#
loop_
_entity.id
_entity.type
_entity.pdbx_description
1 polymer ?
#
loop_
_entity_poly.entity_id
_entity_poly.type
_entity_poly.pdbx_seq_one_letter_code
_entity_poly.pdbx_strand_id
1 'polypeptide(L)'
;MSGPYESHSVRQAPYFFLSYAHVPIARGDPGGPDRHLVEFYEQLFDLIMQLTTVDAGGTQAFLDRRIPLGAEWEKHLKHALATCQVFVPVYSPRYFESEWCGKEWDAFERRQQHHRKSRPHTVTPIVPVWWLSPDRVRVPAVARRLQHTHVDLGGEYQQKGLFGLMAEGRRTRYRQAVWGIAQAIVEVAETARLDPCDVALFEDLRNVFQEDQ
;
A
#
# COMPACT_ATOMS: atom_id res chain seq x y z
N MET A 1 45.71 5.06 13.18
CA MET A 1 44.54 4.60 13.96
C MET A 1 43.36 5.43 13.52
N SER A 2 42.53 4.87 12.64
CA SER A 2 41.32 5.53 12.13
C SER A 2 40.14 4.64 12.52
N GLY A 3 39.16 5.23 13.22
CA GLY A 3 38.04 4.52 13.85
C GLY A 3 37.13 3.82 12.83
N PRO A 4 36.35 2.81 13.27
CA PRO A 4 35.50 2.05 12.37
C PRO A 4 34.33 2.93 11.91
N TYR A 5 34.09 2.89 10.62
CA TYR A 5 32.89 3.39 9.96
C TYR A 5 31.66 2.79 10.67
N GLU A 6 30.94 3.59 11.44
CA GLU A 6 29.55 3.28 11.77
C GLU A 6 28.77 3.34 10.46
N SER A 7 28.56 2.17 9.85
CA SER A 7 27.63 1.97 8.74
C SER A 7 26.23 2.33 9.23
N HIS A 8 25.88 3.61 9.13
CA HIS A 8 24.50 4.06 9.15
C HIS A 8 23.85 3.43 7.92
N SER A 9 23.13 2.32 8.12
CA SER A 9 22.24 1.78 7.11
C SER A 9 21.28 2.91 6.73
N VAL A 10 21.49 3.50 5.55
CA VAL A 10 20.50 4.38 4.93
C VAL A 10 19.27 3.50 4.81
N ARG A 11 18.27 3.69 5.67
CA ARG A 11 17.01 2.95 5.58
C ARG A 11 16.38 3.38 4.25
N GLN A 12 16.34 2.44 3.32
CA GLN A 12 15.97 2.71 1.92
C GLN A 12 14.46 2.95 1.80
N ALA A 13 14.09 3.89 0.94
CA ALA A 13 12.70 4.26 0.70
C ALA A 13 11.95 3.14 -0.03
N PRO A 14 10.79 2.67 0.47
CA PRO A 14 10.03 1.63 -0.21
C PRO A 14 9.52 2.09 -1.58
N TYR A 15 9.55 1.22 -2.59
CA TYR A 15 8.92 1.52 -3.88
C TYR A 15 7.41 1.70 -3.70
N PHE A 16 6.79 0.82 -2.93
CA PHE A 16 5.40 0.95 -2.52
C PHE A 16 5.18 0.52 -1.07
N PHE A 17 4.10 1.05 -0.49
CA PHE A 17 3.57 0.67 0.82
C PHE A 17 2.22 -0.03 0.61
N LEU A 18 2.12 -1.32 0.95
CA LEU A 18 0.86 -2.07 0.88
C LEU A 18 0.12 -1.99 2.22
N SER A 19 -0.94 -1.17 2.24
CA SER A 19 -1.82 -1.00 3.41
C SER A 19 -2.99 -1.97 3.31
N TYR A 20 -3.15 -2.87 4.27
CA TYR A 20 -4.25 -3.84 4.30
C TYR A 20 -4.75 -4.07 5.72
N ALA A 21 -6.01 -4.50 5.86
CA ALA A 21 -6.54 -4.91 7.16
C ALA A 21 -6.37 -6.42 7.37
N HIS A 22 -5.80 -6.77 8.51
CA HIS A 22 -5.63 -8.17 8.91
C HIS A 22 -6.97 -8.86 9.15
N VAL A 23 -7.00 -10.14 8.81
CA VAL A 23 -8.06 -11.04 9.23
C VAL A 23 -7.71 -11.55 10.65
N PRO A 24 -8.65 -11.56 11.63
CA PRO A 24 -8.39 -12.16 12.93
C PRO A 24 -8.02 -13.63 12.77
N ILE A 25 -7.03 -14.09 13.54
CA ILE A 25 -6.59 -15.49 13.53
C ILE A 25 -7.74 -16.38 14.00
N ALA A 26 -8.33 -17.15 13.10
CA ALA A 26 -9.19 -18.27 13.47
C ALA A 26 -8.31 -19.39 14.04
N ARG A 27 -8.73 -20.02 15.14
CA ARG A 27 -7.97 -21.12 15.76
C ARG A 27 -7.69 -22.22 14.73
N GLY A 28 -6.40 -22.53 14.51
CA GLY A 28 -5.97 -23.72 13.76
C GLY A 28 -5.39 -23.49 12.35
N ASP A 29 -5.18 -22.25 11.89
CA ASP A 29 -4.49 -21.98 10.62
C ASP A 29 -3.03 -21.55 10.84
N PRO A 30 -2.04 -22.47 10.69
CA PRO A 30 -0.62 -22.15 10.85
C PRO A 30 -0.05 -21.25 9.74
N GLY A 31 -0.76 -21.08 8.62
CA GLY A 31 -0.35 -20.18 7.53
C GLY A 31 -0.71 -18.71 7.77
N GLY A 32 -1.51 -18.43 8.80
CA GLY A 32 -2.05 -17.11 9.07
C GLY A 32 -3.17 -16.74 8.09
N PRO A 33 -4.19 -16.00 8.55
CA PRO A 33 -5.39 -15.75 7.75
C PRO A 33 -5.16 -14.79 6.57
N ASP A 34 -3.95 -14.21 6.45
CA ASP A 34 -3.55 -13.26 5.41
C ASP A 34 -2.64 -13.87 4.33
N ARG A 35 -2.43 -15.20 4.30
CA ARG A 35 -1.49 -15.87 3.37
C ARG A 35 -1.60 -15.41 1.92
N HIS A 36 -2.83 -15.23 1.42
CA HIS A 36 -3.08 -14.83 0.03
C HIS A 36 -2.71 -13.37 -0.23
N LEU A 37 -2.79 -12.51 0.77
CA LEU A 37 -2.30 -11.14 0.68
C LEU A 37 -0.77 -11.09 0.66
N VAL A 38 -0.12 -11.93 1.47
CA VAL A 38 1.34 -12.08 1.43
C VAL A 38 1.79 -12.59 0.08
N GLU A 39 1.17 -13.65 -0.45
CA GLU A 39 1.44 -14.17 -1.81
C GLU A 39 1.23 -13.10 -2.89
N PHE A 40 0.19 -12.28 -2.78
CA PHE A 40 -0.06 -11.17 -3.70
C PHE A 40 1.03 -10.11 -3.60
N TYR A 41 1.44 -9.73 -2.38
CA TYR A 41 2.52 -8.77 -2.14
C TYR A 41 3.84 -9.22 -2.78
N GLU A 42 4.25 -10.48 -2.56
CA GLU A 42 5.51 -11.00 -3.12
C GLU A 42 5.45 -11.03 -4.66
N GLN A 43 4.33 -11.48 -5.24
CA GLN A 43 4.13 -11.45 -6.71
C GLN A 43 4.19 -10.02 -7.27
N LEU A 44 3.59 -9.06 -6.56
CA LEU A 44 3.58 -7.68 -6.98
C LEU A 44 4.99 -7.07 -6.94
N PHE A 45 5.75 -7.36 -5.88
CA PHE A 45 7.13 -6.93 -5.74
C PHE A 45 8.00 -7.52 -6.85
N ASP A 46 7.93 -8.82 -7.10
CA ASP A 46 8.68 -9.50 -8.15
C ASP A 46 8.43 -8.85 -9.53
N LEU A 47 7.17 -8.57 -9.87
CA LEU A 47 6.82 -7.91 -11.12
C LEU A 47 7.38 -6.49 -11.22
N ILE A 48 7.30 -5.70 -10.16
CA ILE A 48 7.87 -4.34 -10.14
C ILE A 48 9.38 -4.37 -10.32
N MET A 49 10.07 -5.35 -9.71
CA MET A 49 11.51 -5.53 -9.92
C MET A 49 11.87 -5.91 -11.36
N GLN A 50 10.99 -6.61 -12.09
CA GLN A 50 11.18 -6.86 -13.52
C GLN A 50 10.88 -5.64 -14.40
N LEU A 51 9.96 -4.78 -13.97
CA LEU A 51 9.52 -3.60 -14.70
C LEU A 51 10.43 -2.38 -14.51
N THR A 52 11.32 -2.41 -13.53
CA THR A 52 12.13 -1.26 -13.13
C THR A 52 13.62 -1.59 -13.09
N THR A 53 14.47 -0.57 -13.14
CA THR A 53 15.92 -0.73 -13.00
C THR A 53 16.41 -0.39 -11.60
N VAL A 54 15.50 -0.27 -10.62
CA VAL A 54 15.89 0.08 -9.25
C VAL A 54 16.60 -1.14 -8.64
N ASP A 55 17.73 -0.91 -7.98
CA ASP A 55 18.57 -1.98 -7.45
C ASP A 55 17.78 -2.82 -6.43
N ALA A 56 17.78 -4.15 -6.56
CA ALA A 56 17.12 -5.06 -5.62
C ALA A 56 17.75 -5.01 -4.22
N GLY A 57 19.05 -4.66 -4.12
CA GLY A 57 19.71 -4.37 -2.84
C GLY A 57 19.37 -2.98 -2.28
N GLY A 58 18.65 -2.18 -3.07
CA GLY A 58 18.24 -0.80 -2.85
C GLY A 58 16.74 -0.58 -2.62
N THR A 59 15.92 -1.51 -3.12
CA THR A 59 14.48 -1.33 -3.29
C THR A 59 13.74 -2.27 -2.38
N GLN A 60 13.06 -1.71 -1.39
CA GLN A 60 12.17 -2.47 -0.54
C GLN A 60 10.73 -2.23 -0.99
N ALA A 61 9.85 -3.19 -0.81
CA ALA A 61 8.45 -2.87 -0.61
C ALA A 61 8.16 -3.00 0.89
N PHE A 62 7.15 -2.28 1.36
CA PHE A 62 6.72 -2.38 2.75
C PHE A 62 5.34 -3.04 2.81
N LEU A 63 5.28 -4.17 3.50
CA LEU A 63 4.03 -4.84 3.85
C LEU A 63 3.77 -4.59 5.34
N ASP A 64 2.61 -4.02 5.66
CA ASP A 64 2.21 -3.81 7.05
C ASP A 64 1.82 -5.14 7.72
N ARG A 65 2.80 -5.92 8.18
CA ARG A 65 2.63 -7.28 8.73
C ARG A 65 2.15 -7.34 10.19
N ARG A 66 1.41 -6.33 10.68
CA ARG A 66 1.11 -6.04 12.10
C ARG A 66 1.15 -7.24 13.05
N ILE A 67 2.32 -7.49 13.61
CA ILE A 67 2.45 -8.09 14.94
C ILE A 67 2.82 -6.92 15.86
N PRO A 68 2.04 -6.63 16.92
CA PRO A 68 2.28 -5.46 17.76
C PRO A 68 3.58 -5.65 18.57
N LEU A 69 4.71 -5.24 17.99
CA LEU A 69 6.05 -5.32 18.56
C LEU A 69 6.62 -3.90 18.75
N GLY A 70 6.13 -3.22 19.79
CA GLY A 70 6.80 -2.06 20.41
C GLY A 70 6.93 -0.78 19.56
N ALA A 71 7.56 0.24 20.15
CA ALA A 71 7.73 1.58 19.58
C ALA A 71 8.64 1.63 18.34
N GLU A 72 9.53 0.66 18.16
CA GLU A 72 10.42 0.59 16.99
C GLU A 72 9.66 0.23 15.71
N TRP A 73 8.63 -0.63 15.79
CA TRP A 73 7.77 -0.94 14.66
C TRP A 73 7.01 0.30 14.17
N GLU A 74 6.46 1.08 15.10
CA GLU A 74 5.76 2.33 14.76
C GLU A 74 6.69 3.32 14.05
N LYS A 75 7.97 3.40 14.47
CA LYS A 75 8.98 4.21 13.76
C LYS A 75 9.24 3.71 12.34
N HIS A 76 9.33 2.39 12.13
CA HIS A 76 9.49 1.81 10.79
C HIS A 76 8.29 2.09 9.90
N LEU A 77 7.08 1.93 10.42
CA LEU A 77 5.83 2.23 9.72
C LEU A 77 5.76 3.70 9.29
N LYS A 78 6.02 4.63 10.23
CA LYS A 78 6.07 6.07 9.94
C LYS A 78 7.15 6.40 8.92
N HIS A 79 8.34 5.83 9.04
CA HIS A 79 9.41 6.05 8.07
C HIS A 79 9.03 5.52 6.67
N ALA A 80 8.39 4.35 6.58
CA ALA A 80 7.92 3.79 5.33
C ALA A 80 6.87 4.69 4.66
N LEU A 81 5.88 5.19 5.42
CA LEU A 81 4.88 6.15 4.91
C LEU A 81 5.50 7.49 4.49
N ALA A 82 6.53 7.94 5.22
CA ALA A 82 7.24 9.19 4.95
C ALA A 82 8.09 9.12 3.68
N THR A 83 8.45 7.92 3.22
CA THR A 83 9.44 7.74 2.14
C THR A 83 8.93 6.96 0.94
N CYS A 84 7.86 6.16 1.07
CA CYS A 84 7.40 5.32 -0.03
C CYS A 84 7.03 6.11 -1.27
N GLN A 85 7.22 5.55 -2.48
CA GLN A 85 6.88 6.26 -3.72
C GLN A 85 5.37 6.18 -4.01
N VAL A 86 4.75 5.04 -3.72
CA VAL A 86 3.31 4.78 -3.95
C VAL A 86 2.65 4.17 -2.73
N PHE A 87 1.49 4.68 -2.36
CA PHE A 87 0.61 4.07 -1.36
C PHE A 87 -0.42 3.16 -2.03
N VAL A 88 -0.49 1.91 -1.60
CA VAL A 88 -1.32 0.87 -2.23
C VAL A 88 -2.31 0.34 -1.19
N PRO A 89 -3.49 0.98 -1.06
CA PRO A 89 -4.51 0.52 -0.13
C PRO A 89 -5.30 -0.65 -0.72
N VAL A 90 -5.43 -1.72 0.07
CA VAL A 90 -6.13 -2.95 -0.33
C VAL A 90 -7.55 -2.97 0.21
N TYR A 91 -8.49 -2.54 -0.63
CA TYR A 91 -9.89 -2.36 -0.27
C TYR A 91 -10.58 -3.69 0.02
N SER A 92 -11.11 -3.75 1.24
CA SER A 92 -11.98 -4.80 1.76
C SER A 92 -12.91 -4.16 2.80
N PRO A 93 -14.00 -4.83 3.24
CA PRO A 93 -14.85 -4.29 4.30
C PRO A 93 -14.06 -3.92 5.56
N ARG A 94 -13.13 -4.80 5.97
CA ARG A 94 -12.27 -4.59 7.14
C ARG A 94 -11.27 -3.46 6.98
N TYR A 95 -10.83 -3.18 5.75
CA TYR A 95 -9.92 -2.07 5.48
C TYR A 95 -10.48 -0.75 5.98
N PHE A 96 -11.75 -0.48 5.67
CA PHE A 96 -12.40 0.77 6.06
C PHE A 96 -12.94 0.78 7.49
N GLU A 97 -12.95 -0.37 8.19
CA GLU A 97 -13.24 -0.46 9.63
C GLU A 97 -11.97 -0.35 10.49
N SER A 98 -10.78 -0.50 9.88
CA SER A 98 -9.50 -0.48 10.58
C SER A 98 -9.09 0.95 10.94
N GLU A 99 -9.06 1.26 12.24
CA GLU A 99 -8.56 2.54 12.77
C GLU A 99 -7.18 2.89 12.22
N TRP A 100 -6.35 1.87 12.14
CA TRP A 100 -4.97 1.98 11.74
C TRP A 100 -4.78 2.21 10.25
N CYS A 101 -5.56 1.53 9.40
CA CYS A 101 -5.56 1.83 7.97
C CYS A 101 -6.05 3.27 7.72
N GLY A 102 -6.98 3.75 8.54
CA GLY A 102 -7.36 5.17 8.55
C GLY A 102 -6.21 6.10 8.91
N LYS A 103 -5.42 5.78 9.95
CA LYS A 103 -4.23 6.57 10.32
C LYS A 103 -3.14 6.57 9.24
N GLU A 104 -2.91 5.43 8.59
CA GLU A 104 -1.97 5.34 7.46
C GLU A 104 -2.42 6.21 6.28
N TRP A 105 -3.73 6.21 6.01
CA TRP A 105 -4.32 7.08 5.00
C TRP A 105 -4.11 8.56 5.34
N ASP A 106 -4.41 8.97 6.58
CA ASP A 106 -4.19 10.34 7.07
C ASP A 106 -2.73 10.75 6.91
N ALA A 107 -1.78 9.90 7.32
CA ALA A 107 -0.35 10.15 7.16
C ALA A 107 0.02 10.42 5.69
N PHE A 108 -0.44 9.56 4.78
CA PHE A 108 -0.12 9.70 3.36
C PHE A 108 -0.82 10.90 2.71
N GLU A 109 -2.04 11.22 3.12
CA GLU A 109 -2.75 12.43 2.69
C GLU A 109 -2.02 13.70 3.15
N ARG A 110 -1.60 13.78 4.42
CA ARG A 110 -0.80 14.89 4.94
C ARG A 110 0.50 15.06 4.16
N ARG A 111 1.19 13.95 3.83
CA ARG A 111 2.41 13.99 3.00
C ARG A 111 2.12 14.56 1.61
N GLN A 112 1.06 14.13 0.95
CA GLN A 112 0.66 14.69 -0.34
C GLN A 112 0.33 16.19 -0.25
N GLN A 113 -0.40 16.61 0.77
CA GLN A 113 -0.70 18.03 1.00
C GLN A 113 0.57 18.84 1.26
N HIS A 114 1.51 18.30 2.03
CA HIS A 114 2.81 18.92 2.27
C HIS A 114 3.60 19.10 0.98
N HIS A 115 3.71 18.05 0.17
CA HIS A 115 4.38 18.12 -1.12
C HIS A 115 3.74 19.13 -2.07
N ARG A 116 2.41 19.21 -2.13
CA ARG A 116 1.71 20.17 -3.01
C ARG A 116 2.06 21.63 -2.74
N LYS A 117 2.59 21.96 -1.55
CA LYS A 117 3.08 23.31 -1.21
C LYS A 117 4.36 23.66 -1.97
N SER A 118 5.21 22.69 -2.28
CA SER A 118 6.45 22.90 -3.05
C SER A 118 6.27 22.61 -4.54
N ARG A 119 5.53 21.55 -4.88
CA ARG A 119 5.34 21.13 -6.27
C ARG A 119 3.98 20.42 -6.45
N PRO A 120 3.17 20.82 -7.44
CA PRO A 120 1.96 20.08 -7.78
C PRO A 120 2.33 18.75 -8.46
N HIS A 121 1.63 17.68 -8.10
CA HIS A 121 1.66 16.42 -8.85
C HIS A 121 0.52 16.39 -9.87
N THR A 122 0.80 15.80 -11.02
CA THR A 122 -0.20 15.59 -12.08
C THR A 122 -1.08 14.36 -11.85
N VAL A 123 -0.58 13.40 -11.07
CA VAL A 123 -1.29 12.16 -10.69
C VAL A 123 -1.22 11.96 -9.19
N THR A 124 -2.24 11.29 -8.63
CA THR A 124 -2.24 10.94 -7.20
C THR A 124 -1.30 9.74 -6.99
N PRO A 125 -0.34 9.79 -6.04
CA PRO A 125 0.55 8.67 -5.70
C PRO A 125 -0.14 7.53 -4.92
N ILE A 126 -1.39 7.21 -5.27
CA ILE A 126 -2.19 6.15 -4.64
C ILE A 126 -2.73 5.20 -5.70
N VAL A 127 -2.45 3.90 -5.56
CA VAL A 127 -3.02 2.84 -6.43
C VAL A 127 -3.91 1.93 -5.59
N PRO A 128 -5.25 2.11 -5.61
CA PRO A 128 -6.15 1.26 -4.85
C PRO A 128 -6.29 -0.13 -5.48
N VAL A 129 -6.32 -1.16 -4.62
CA VAL A 129 -6.51 -2.56 -5.02
C VAL A 129 -7.81 -3.09 -4.43
N TRP A 130 -8.77 -3.46 -5.27
CA TRP A 130 -9.98 -4.17 -4.84
C TRP A 130 -9.67 -5.63 -4.51
N TRP A 131 -9.61 -5.95 -3.21
CA TRP A 131 -9.44 -7.32 -2.74
C TRP A 131 -10.70 -8.14 -2.95
N LEU A 132 -11.84 -7.55 -2.58
CA LEU A 132 -13.19 -8.07 -2.80
C LEU A 132 -13.94 -7.16 -3.76
N SER A 133 -15.05 -7.68 -4.26
CA SER A 133 -15.93 -6.91 -5.14
C SER A 133 -16.36 -5.57 -4.51
N PRO A 134 -16.35 -4.45 -5.27
CA PRO A 134 -16.72 -3.13 -4.79
C PRO A 134 -18.12 -3.05 -4.18
N ASP A 135 -19.07 -3.85 -4.66
CA ASP A 135 -20.45 -3.93 -4.13
C ASP A 135 -20.52 -4.40 -2.67
N ARG A 136 -19.47 -5.07 -2.18
CA ARG A 136 -19.37 -5.56 -0.80
C ARG A 136 -18.75 -4.54 0.15
N VAL A 137 -18.32 -3.38 -0.33
CA VAL A 137 -17.49 -2.46 0.44
C VAL A 137 -18.12 -1.07 0.49
N ARG A 138 -18.46 -0.61 1.69
CA ARG A 138 -18.87 0.79 1.90
C ARG A 138 -17.63 1.68 1.93
N VAL A 139 -17.40 2.42 0.85
CA VAL A 139 -16.20 3.28 0.73
C VAL A 139 -16.44 4.69 1.31
N PRO A 140 -15.61 5.14 2.28
CA PRO A 140 -15.64 6.51 2.83
C PRO A 140 -15.38 7.59 1.77
N ALA A 141 -15.74 8.85 2.03
CA ALA A 141 -15.63 9.91 1.02
C ALA A 141 -14.18 10.16 0.60
N VAL A 142 -13.24 10.06 1.55
CA VAL A 142 -11.79 10.21 1.31
C VAL A 142 -11.26 9.23 0.25
N ALA A 143 -11.79 7.99 0.23
CA ALA A 143 -11.38 6.95 -0.71
C ALA A 143 -12.22 6.91 -2.00
N ARG A 144 -13.46 7.40 -1.99
CA ARG A 144 -14.33 7.46 -3.18
C ARG A 144 -13.73 8.26 -4.32
N ARG A 145 -12.95 9.30 -4.01
CA ARG A 145 -12.27 10.16 -5.00
C ARG A 145 -11.27 9.40 -5.89
N LEU A 146 -10.86 8.20 -5.49
CA LEU A 146 -9.82 7.40 -6.14
C LEU A 146 -10.38 6.18 -6.90
N GLN A 147 -11.69 5.97 -6.94
CA GLN A 147 -12.29 4.77 -7.55
C GLN A 147 -12.15 4.72 -9.08
N HIS A 148 -11.80 5.83 -9.73
CA HIS A 148 -11.75 5.95 -11.20
C HIS A 148 -10.36 6.23 -11.75
N THR A 149 -9.33 6.33 -10.90
CA THR A 149 -8.13 7.09 -11.28
C THR A 149 -7.07 6.30 -12.02
N HIS A 150 -7.00 4.95 -11.98
CA HIS A 150 -5.73 4.31 -12.38
C HIS A 150 -5.75 3.18 -13.42
N VAL A 151 -6.63 2.17 -13.46
CA VAL A 151 -6.54 1.15 -14.53
C VAL A 151 -7.87 0.43 -14.79
N ASP A 152 -8.23 0.24 -16.07
CA ASP A 152 -9.18 -0.81 -16.46
C ASP A 152 -8.50 -2.18 -16.41
N LEU A 153 -8.61 -2.85 -15.26
CA LEU A 153 -8.07 -4.19 -15.02
C LEU A 153 -9.02 -5.31 -15.51
N GLY A 154 -10.04 -4.94 -16.30
CA GLY A 154 -11.04 -5.83 -16.86
C GLY A 154 -12.29 -6.00 -15.99
N GLY A 155 -13.43 -6.23 -16.66
CA GLY A 155 -14.74 -6.30 -15.99
C GLY A 155 -14.85 -7.41 -14.93
N GLU A 156 -14.19 -8.56 -15.11
CA GLU A 156 -14.23 -9.64 -14.10
C GLU A 156 -13.51 -9.24 -12.80
N TYR A 157 -12.42 -8.47 -12.89
CA TYR A 157 -11.75 -7.93 -11.70
C TYR A 157 -12.67 -6.94 -10.97
N GLN A 158 -13.31 -6.04 -11.70
CA GLN A 158 -14.24 -5.06 -11.11
C GLN A 158 -15.46 -5.71 -10.45
N GLN A 159 -15.86 -6.90 -10.90
CA GLN A 159 -17.01 -7.63 -10.33
C GLN A 159 -16.65 -8.56 -9.16
N LYS A 160 -15.38 -8.95 -9.01
CA LYS A 160 -14.98 -10.03 -8.09
C LYS A 160 -13.90 -9.61 -7.09
N GLY A 161 -13.10 -8.61 -7.42
CA GLY A 161 -11.83 -8.32 -6.75
C GLY A 161 -10.78 -9.42 -6.96
N LEU A 162 -9.55 -9.18 -6.52
CA LEU A 162 -8.45 -10.17 -6.64
C LEU A 162 -8.76 -11.49 -5.95
N PHE A 163 -9.30 -11.44 -4.74
CA PHE A 163 -9.59 -12.64 -3.97
C PHE A 163 -10.68 -13.47 -4.63
N GLY A 164 -11.72 -12.83 -5.19
CA GLY A 164 -12.78 -13.55 -5.91
C GLY A 164 -12.25 -14.26 -7.16
N LEU A 165 -11.37 -13.61 -7.93
CA LEU A 165 -10.69 -14.25 -9.07
C LEU A 165 -9.85 -15.45 -8.64
N MET A 166 -9.14 -15.34 -7.52
CA MET A 166 -8.33 -16.41 -6.95
C MET A 166 -9.20 -17.59 -6.47
N ALA A 167 -10.24 -17.30 -5.68
CA ALA A 167 -11.14 -18.30 -5.10
C ALA A 167 -11.92 -19.09 -6.16
N GLU A 168 -12.27 -18.45 -7.28
CA GLU A 168 -12.94 -19.12 -8.41
C GLU A 168 -11.97 -19.79 -9.39
N GLY A 169 -10.66 -19.78 -9.12
CA GLY A 169 -9.66 -20.41 -10.00
C GLY A 169 -9.47 -19.69 -11.35
N ARG A 170 -9.84 -18.42 -11.46
CA ARG A 170 -9.69 -17.58 -12.67
C ARG A 170 -8.23 -17.13 -12.87
N ARG A 171 -7.30 -18.07 -12.94
CA ARG A 171 -5.85 -17.83 -12.91
C ARG A 171 -5.36 -16.81 -13.94
N THR A 172 -5.84 -16.88 -15.18
CA THR A 172 -5.44 -15.94 -16.23
C THR A 172 -5.90 -14.51 -15.91
N ARG A 173 -7.13 -14.35 -15.43
CA ARG A 173 -7.67 -13.04 -15.04
C ARG A 173 -6.96 -12.46 -13.83
N TYR A 174 -6.72 -13.30 -12.82
CA TYR A 174 -5.93 -12.91 -11.65
C TYR A 174 -4.55 -12.40 -12.06
N ARG A 175 -3.79 -13.16 -12.86
CA ARG A 175 -2.46 -12.72 -13.33
C ARG A 175 -2.51 -11.45 -14.16
N GLN A 176 -3.51 -11.29 -15.03
CA GLN A 176 -3.72 -10.06 -15.80
C GLN A 176 -3.95 -8.85 -14.87
N ALA A 177 -4.77 -9.01 -13.84
CA ALA A 177 -5.03 -7.95 -12.88
C ALA A 177 -3.77 -7.59 -12.06
N VAL A 178 -3.03 -8.58 -11.55
CA VAL A 178 -1.79 -8.34 -10.80
C VAL A 178 -0.74 -7.65 -11.68
N TRP A 179 -0.60 -8.07 -12.93
CA TRP A 179 0.27 -7.41 -13.92
C TRP A 179 -0.12 -5.94 -14.15
N GLY A 180 -1.41 -5.66 -14.39
CA GLY A 180 -1.88 -4.29 -14.58
C GLY A 180 -1.69 -3.41 -13.34
N ILE A 181 -1.86 -3.96 -12.13
CA ILE A 181 -1.57 -3.25 -10.88
C ILE A 181 -0.08 -2.91 -10.77
N ALA A 182 0.81 -3.85 -11.11
CA ALA A 182 2.25 -3.61 -11.10
C ALA A 182 2.63 -2.45 -12.06
N GLN A 183 2.09 -2.47 -13.28
CA GLN A 183 2.31 -1.40 -14.26
C GLN A 183 1.80 -0.04 -13.74
N ALA A 184 0.62 -0.02 -13.12
CA ALA A 184 0.05 1.20 -12.53
C ALA A 184 0.95 1.79 -11.45
N ILE A 185 1.50 0.95 -10.57
CA ILE A 185 2.39 1.38 -9.50
C ILE A 185 3.66 2.00 -10.07
N VAL A 186 4.27 1.37 -11.08
CA VAL A 186 5.46 1.91 -11.75
C VAL A 186 5.16 3.25 -12.42
N GLU A 187 4.09 3.32 -13.21
CA GLU A 187 3.67 4.55 -13.90
C GLU A 187 3.41 5.70 -12.91
N VAL A 188 2.69 5.41 -11.83
CA VAL A 188 2.39 6.40 -10.78
C VAL A 188 3.65 6.83 -10.04
N ALA A 189 4.57 5.90 -9.71
CA ALA A 189 5.84 6.22 -9.05
C ALA A 189 6.69 7.18 -9.91
N GLU A 190 6.84 6.87 -11.20
CA GLU A 190 7.67 7.63 -12.14
C GLU A 190 7.09 9.01 -12.48
N THR A 191 5.76 9.11 -12.47
CA THR A 191 5.02 10.33 -12.82
C THR A 191 4.83 11.25 -11.62
N ALA A 192 4.39 10.71 -10.48
CA ALA A 192 4.18 11.50 -9.28
C ALA A 192 5.52 11.98 -8.71
N ARG A 193 6.50 11.09 -8.50
CA ARG A 193 7.77 11.45 -7.82
C ARG A 193 7.51 12.20 -6.51
N LEU A 194 6.78 11.54 -5.60
CA LEU A 194 6.44 12.11 -4.30
C LEU A 194 7.70 12.24 -3.43
N ASP A 195 8.12 13.46 -3.15
CA ASP A 195 9.24 13.71 -2.22
C ASP A 195 8.97 13.10 -0.82
N PRO A 196 10.00 12.60 -0.14
CA PRO A 196 9.89 12.22 1.27
C PRO A 196 9.49 13.40 2.16
N CYS A 197 8.89 13.11 3.32
CA CYS A 197 8.61 14.12 4.34
C CYS A 197 9.23 13.76 5.70
N ASP A 198 9.26 14.72 6.62
CA ASP A 198 9.62 14.46 8.02
C ASP A 198 8.51 13.63 8.70
N VAL A 199 8.89 12.65 9.52
CA VAL A 199 7.97 11.84 10.32
C VAL A 199 7.23 12.64 11.39
N ALA A 200 7.73 13.82 11.76
CA ALA A 200 7.03 14.77 12.64
C ALA A 200 5.67 15.21 12.06
N LEU A 201 5.47 15.11 10.74
CA LEU A 201 4.16 15.36 10.12
C LEU A 201 3.08 14.35 10.56
N PHE A 202 3.51 13.20 11.10
CA PHE A 202 2.65 12.08 11.50
C PHE A 202 2.40 12.03 13.01
N GLU A 203 2.53 13.16 13.69
CA GLU A 203 2.01 13.34 15.04
C GLU A 203 0.47 13.45 14.99
N ASP A 204 -0.18 12.84 15.99
CA ASP A 204 -1.64 12.86 16.16
C ASP A 204 -2.43 12.42 14.91
N LEU A 205 -2.03 11.31 14.31
CA LEU A 205 -2.77 10.69 13.19
C LEU A 205 -4.18 10.28 13.62
N ARG A 206 -5.14 10.51 12.72
CA ARG A 206 -6.57 10.25 12.93
C ARG A 206 -7.07 9.13 12.04
N ASN A 207 -8.12 8.47 12.48
CA ASN A 207 -8.85 7.54 11.64
C ASN A 207 -9.81 8.32 10.71
N VAL A 208 -9.35 8.68 9.52
CA VAL A 208 -10.13 9.44 8.53
C VAL A 208 -11.30 8.64 7.91
N PHE A 209 -11.42 7.34 8.21
CA PHE A 209 -12.57 6.55 7.75
C PHE A 209 -13.82 6.75 8.62
N GLN A 210 -13.66 7.26 9.85
CA GLN A 210 -14.77 7.49 10.79
C GLN A 210 -15.29 8.93 10.79
N GLU A 211 -14.59 9.88 10.16
CA GLU A 211 -15.04 11.28 10.09
C GLU A 211 -16.32 11.46 9.23
N ASP A 212 -16.77 10.41 8.53
CA ASP A 212 -17.92 10.37 7.62
C ASP A 212 -19.08 9.44 8.07
N GLN A 213 -19.12 8.98 9.34
CA GLN A 213 -20.23 8.14 9.84
C GLN A 213 -21.40 8.94 10.42
#